data_AF-A0A8H4KXY4-F1
#
_entry.id   AF-A0A8H4KXY4-F1
#
_cell.length_a   1.000
_cell.length_b   1.000
_cell.length_c   1.000
_cell.angle_alpha   90.00
_cell.angle_beta   90.00
_cell.angle_gamma   90.00
#
_symmetry.space_group_name_H-M   'P 1'
#
loop_
_entity.id
_entity.type
_entity.pdbx_description
1 polymer ?
#
loop_
_entity_poly.entity_id
_entity_poly.type
_entity_poly.pdbx_seq_one_letter_code
_entity_poly.pdbx_strand_id
1 'polypeptide(L)'
;MLSKPWLLYVYPWMPFPRRVTIYLREKGIPSSLVTVVPVSDPQLGDAAPKGFPPRPAGSLPILAIPDQTTPQSDSYTYIRQSLAIMNYLDELCDAGERGFPKSRYCMRGKDALSRARTTELMCLADELTISWNPVRTFGTGIGTMPIPEASKEMIRWIHRTLTTIERWFKDRDFASLRDGGTRGPNMAEIVLYQFLEFTKDCYGKDMTKSSSQKVRDVYARGEVAAEFPKLAEFFDAFKTRKSAIRDVTRGEVAGERTLKAMQKWLWD
;
A
#
# COMPACT_ATOMS: atom_id res chain seq x y z
N MET A 1 -18.11 5.49 -29.09
CA MET A 1 -16.85 4.72 -29.03
C MET A 1 -16.41 4.67 -27.57
N LEU A 2 -16.17 3.48 -27.01
CA LEU A 2 -15.53 3.39 -25.70
C LEU A 2 -14.07 3.85 -25.86
N SER A 3 -13.71 4.95 -25.20
CA SER A 3 -12.31 5.39 -25.13
C SER A 3 -11.45 4.26 -24.60
N LYS A 4 -10.23 4.09 -25.16
CA LYS A 4 -9.22 3.14 -24.66
C LYS A 4 -9.13 3.24 -23.12
N PRO A 5 -9.14 2.11 -22.37
CA PRO A 5 -9.06 2.19 -20.92
C PRO A 5 -7.69 2.71 -20.49
N TRP A 6 -7.65 3.28 -19.29
CA TRP A 6 -6.40 3.61 -18.61
C TRP A 6 -5.78 2.31 -18.12
N LEU A 7 -4.46 2.20 -18.17
CA LEU A 7 -3.77 0.97 -17.79
C LEU A 7 -2.99 1.20 -16.50
N LEU A 8 -3.18 0.35 -15.50
CA LEU A 8 -2.40 0.36 -14.27
C LEU A 8 -1.49 -0.87 -14.24
N TYR A 9 -0.22 -0.69 -14.54
CA TYR A 9 0.79 -1.76 -14.50
C TYR A 9 1.21 -2.04 -13.05
N VAL A 10 1.11 -3.29 -12.62
CA VAL A 10 1.32 -3.68 -11.22
C VAL A 10 2.06 -5.01 -11.07
N TYR A 11 2.79 -5.15 -9.95
CA TYR A 11 2.98 -6.44 -9.28
C TYR A 11 1.89 -6.56 -8.22
N PRO A 12 0.78 -7.29 -8.46
CA PRO A 12 -0.44 -7.11 -7.68
C PRO A 12 -0.29 -7.38 -6.17
N TRP A 13 0.64 -8.26 -5.79
CA TRP A 13 0.91 -8.63 -4.41
C TRP A 13 1.89 -7.70 -3.68
N MET A 14 2.66 -6.88 -4.41
CA MET A 14 3.67 -5.96 -3.86
C MET A 14 3.03 -4.75 -3.16
N PRO A 15 3.73 -4.11 -2.21
CA PRO A 15 3.14 -3.12 -1.32
C PRO A 15 2.63 -1.87 -2.05
N PHE A 16 3.47 -1.22 -2.87
CA PHE A 16 3.08 0.02 -3.54
C PHE A 16 1.92 -0.16 -4.54
N PRO A 17 1.90 -1.19 -5.40
CA PRO A 17 0.73 -1.44 -6.25
C PRO A 17 -0.53 -1.81 -5.47
N ARG A 18 -0.40 -2.56 -4.36
CA ARG A 18 -1.54 -2.97 -3.53
C ARG A 18 -2.33 -1.76 -3.01
N ARG A 19 -1.66 -0.66 -2.65
CA ARG A 19 -2.31 0.61 -2.25
C ARG A 19 -3.30 1.11 -3.31
N VAL A 20 -2.86 1.12 -4.57
CA VAL A 20 -3.68 1.61 -5.69
C VAL A 20 -4.84 0.65 -5.97
N THR A 21 -4.60 -0.67 -5.90
CA THR A 21 -5.67 -1.67 -6.07
C THR A 21 -6.77 -1.53 -5.02
N ILE A 22 -6.41 -1.35 -3.74
CA ILE A 22 -7.37 -1.10 -2.66
C ILE A 22 -8.13 0.20 -2.95
N TYR A 23 -7.42 1.26 -3.32
CA TYR A 23 -8.01 2.56 -3.68
C TYR A 23 -9.03 2.46 -4.82
N LEU A 24 -8.70 1.79 -5.93
CA LEU A 24 -9.61 1.61 -7.06
C LEU A 24 -10.92 0.94 -6.63
N ARG A 25 -10.83 -0.07 -5.76
CA ARG A 25 -11.98 -0.80 -5.23
C ARG A 25 -12.81 0.04 -4.27
N GLU A 26 -12.18 0.80 -3.39
CA GLU A 26 -12.86 1.74 -2.49
C GLU A 26 -13.65 2.80 -3.26
N LYS A 27 -13.06 3.36 -4.31
CA LYS A 27 -13.73 4.32 -5.19
C LYS A 27 -14.77 3.68 -6.11
N GLY A 28 -14.78 2.35 -6.25
CA GLY A 28 -15.63 1.66 -7.21
C GLY A 28 -15.28 2.02 -8.66
N ILE A 29 -14.01 2.31 -8.95
CA ILE A 29 -13.55 2.59 -10.31
C ILE A 29 -13.62 1.28 -11.11
N PRO A 30 -14.41 1.22 -12.20
CA PRO A 30 -14.59 -0.03 -12.94
C PRO A 30 -13.36 -0.36 -13.79
N SER A 31 -13.16 -1.66 -14.07
CA SER A 31 -12.05 -2.13 -14.91
C SER A 31 -12.14 -1.65 -16.37
N SER A 32 -13.34 -1.26 -16.81
CA SER A 32 -13.57 -0.61 -18.11
C SER A 32 -12.97 0.79 -18.21
N LEU A 33 -12.72 1.45 -17.07
CA LEU A 33 -12.10 2.77 -17.01
C LEU A 33 -10.61 2.67 -16.67
N VAL A 34 -10.27 1.91 -15.62
CA VAL A 34 -8.88 1.61 -15.24
C VAL A 34 -8.67 0.10 -15.22
N THR A 35 -8.03 -0.43 -16.26
CA THR A 35 -7.67 -1.85 -16.35
C THR A 35 -6.36 -2.10 -15.62
N VAL A 36 -6.38 -2.98 -14.62
CA VAL A 36 -5.19 -3.45 -13.93
C VAL A 36 -4.45 -4.45 -14.82
N VAL A 37 -3.18 -4.18 -15.11
CA VAL A 37 -2.30 -5.01 -15.95
C VAL A 37 -1.29 -5.71 -15.04
N PRO A 38 -1.49 -7.01 -14.74
CA PRO A 38 -0.57 -7.75 -13.88
C PRO A 38 0.71 -8.08 -14.65
N VAL A 39 1.82 -7.45 -14.28
CA VAL A 39 3.15 -7.70 -14.85
C VAL A 39 3.72 -8.97 -14.21
N SER A 40 4.37 -9.82 -15.02
CA SER A 40 5.09 -11.00 -14.51
C SER A 40 6.21 -10.58 -13.56
N ASP A 41 6.52 -11.43 -12.56
CA ASP A 41 7.59 -11.17 -11.60
C ASP A 41 8.92 -10.78 -12.30
N PRO A 42 9.75 -9.89 -11.72
CA PRO A 42 11.05 -9.54 -12.31
C PRO A 42 11.90 -10.76 -12.70
N GLN A 43 11.83 -11.85 -11.94
CA GLN A 43 12.56 -13.09 -12.22
C GLN A 43 11.97 -13.89 -13.38
N LEU A 44 10.73 -13.59 -13.78
CA LEU A 44 9.95 -14.22 -14.86
C LEU A 44 9.81 -13.29 -16.08
N GLY A 45 10.75 -12.34 -16.25
CA GLY A 45 10.88 -11.54 -17.46
C GLY A 45 10.27 -10.13 -17.40
N ASP A 46 9.63 -9.73 -16.28
CA ASP A 46 9.17 -8.34 -16.07
C ASP A 46 8.29 -7.80 -17.23
N ALA A 47 7.34 -8.63 -17.67
CA ALA A 47 6.60 -8.40 -18.91
C ALA A 47 5.09 -8.25 -18.66
N ALA A 48 4.46 -7.38 -19.44
CA ALA A 48 3.01 -7.29 -19.50
C ALA A 48 2.41 -8.54 -20.19
N PRO A 49 1.18 -8.95 -19.86
CA PRO A 49 0.51 -10.06 -20.54
C PRO A 49 0.31 -9.78 -22.03
N LYS A 50 0.20 -10.84 -22.84
CA LYS A 50 -0.12 -10.72 -24.27
C LYS A 50 -1.41 -9.90 -24.46
N GLY A 51 -1.39 -8.97 -25.42
CA GLY A 51 -2.51 -8.08 -25.73
C GLY A 51 -2.48 -6.72 -25.02
N PHE A 52 -1.53 -6.50 -24.10
CA PHE A 52 -1.25 -5.18 -23.54
C PHE A 52 0.02 -4.57 -24.14
N PRO A 53 0.13 -3.22 -24.16
CA PRO A 53 1.39 -2.57 -24.47
C PRO A 53 2.52 -3.04 -23.53
N PRO A 54 3.78 -2.96 -23.97
CA PRO A 54 4.92 -3.31 -23.11
C PRO A 54 4.89 -2.54 -21.79
N ARG A 55 5.37 -3.19 -20.72
CA ARG A 55 5.52 -2.53 -19.43
C ARG A 55 6.40 -1.27 -19.60
N PRO A 56 5.95 -0.09 -19.12
CA PRO A 56 6.77 1.12 -19.15
C PRO A 56 7.99 1.01 -18.22
N ALA A 57 9.09 1.67 -18.59
CA ALA A 57 10.28 1.71 -17.74
C ALA A 57 10.02 2.41 -16.39
N GLY A 58 10.61 1.85 -15.33
CA GLY A 58 10.54 2.35 -13.95
C GLY A 58 9.86 1.42 -12.95
N SER A 59 9.84 1.80 -11.69
CA SER A 59 9.21 1.01 -10.61
C SER A 59 7.69 1.02 -10.70
N LEU A 60 7.05 -0.12 -10.44
CA LEU A 60 5.60 -0.25 -10.38
C LEU A 60 5.07 0.21 -9.00
N PRO A 61 3.85 0.80 -8.92
CA PRO A 61 2.85 0.91 -9.97
C PRO A 61 3.09 2.09 -10.94
N ILE A 62 2.63 1.92 -12.18
CA ILE A 62 2.62 2.97 -13.22
C ILE A 62 1.22 3.05 -13.81
N LEU A 63 0.63 4.25 -13.76
CA LEU A 63 -0.64 4.55 -14.44
C LEU A 63 -0.32 5.13 -15.83
N ALA A 64 -0.82 4.50 -16.88
CA ALA A 64 -0.74 4.96 -18.26
C ALA A 64 -2.10 5.51 -18.68
N ILE A 65 -2.14 6.82 -18.94
CA ILE A 65 -3.32 7.59 -19.33
C ILE A 65 -3.30 7.69 -20.86
N PRO A 66 -4.30 7.15 -21.57
CA PRO A 66 -4.34 7.21 -23.02
C PRO A 66 -4.46 8.65 -23.49
N ASP A 67 -3.69 9.01 -24.52
CA ASP A 67 -3.80 10.33 -25.14
C ASP A 67 -5.15 10.45 -25.85
N GLN A 68 -5.96 11.43 -25.44
CA GLN A 68 -7.29 11.67 -26.01
C GLN A 68 -7.24 12.57 -27.25
N THR A 69 -6.09 13.23 -27.51
CA THR A 69 -5.95 14.17 -28.63
C THR A 69 -5.71 13.48 -29.96
N THR A 70 -5.18 12.26 -29.93
CA THR A 70 -4.93 11.43 -31.11
C THR A 70 -5.48 10.02 -30.89
N PRO A 71 -6.76 9.77 -31.25
CA PRO A 71 -7.44 8.49 -30.97
C PRO A 71 -6.78 7.25 -31.60
N GLN A 72 -5.91 7.43 -32.61
CA GLN A 72 -5.11 6.36 -33.21
C GLN A 72 -3.69 6.23 -32.62
N SER A 73 -3.29 7.09 -31.68
CA SER A 73 -1.96 7.03 -31.07
C SER A 73 -1.91 5.97 -29.99
N ASP A 74 -0.85 5.16 -30.01
CA ASP A 74 -0.47 4.29 -28.89
C ASP A 74 0.31 5.05 -27.80
N SER A 75 0.26 6.39 -27.81
CA SER A 75 0.87 7.23 -26.79
C SER A 75 0.09 7.22 -25.48
N TYR A 76 0.85 7.21 -24.39
CA TYR A 76 0.34 7.33 -23.04
C TYR A 76 1.10 8.42 -22.29
N THR A 77 0.39 9.17 -21.46
CA THR A 77 1.00 9.96 -20.39
C THR A 77 1.12 9.08 -19.15
N TYR A 78 2.28 9.09 -18.49
CA TYR A 78 2.56 8.20 -17.38
C TYR A 78 2.61 8.95 -16.05
N ILE A 79 1.84 8.50 -15.07
CA ILE A 79 2.02 8.86 -13.67
C ILE A 79 2.70 7.70 -12.97
N ARG A 80 3.80 7.99 -12.29
CA ARG A 80 4.60 7.05 -11.51
C ARG A 80 4.42 7.40 -10.03
N GLN A 81 4.68 6.44 -9.13
CA GLN A 81 4.44 6.52 -7.68
C GLN A 81 2.99 6.28 -7.26
N SER A 82 2.80 5.33 -6.34
CA SER A 82 1.47 4.94 -5.82
C SER A 82 0.67 6.12 -5.25
N LEU A 83 1.30 6.99 -4.45
CA LEU A 83 0.63 8.14 -3.84
C LEU A 83 0.23 9.21 -4.86
N ALA A 84 1.06 9.45 -5.89
CA ALA A 84 0.73 10.39 -6.95
C ALA A 84 -0.44 9.88 -7.80
N ILE A 85 -0.43 8.58 -8.12
CA ILE A 85 -1.54 7.91 -8.82
C ILE A 85 -2.82 8.02 -8.00
N MET A 86 -2.80 7.68 -6.71
CA MET A 86 -3.97 7.79 -5.83
C MET A 86 -4.51 9.22 -5.75
N ASN A 87 -3.62 10.22 -5.56
CA ASN A 87 -4.03 11.63 -5.51
C ASN A 87 -4.69 12.09 -6.80
N TYR A 88 -4.08 11.79 -7.95
CA TYR A 88 -4.61 12.20 -9.25
C TYR A 88 -5.98 11.58 -9.53
N LEU A 89 -6.14 10.28 -9.25
CA LEU A 89 -7.43 9.61 -9.38
C LEU A 89 -8.47 10.16 -8.39
N ASP A 90 -8.04 10.60 -7.20
CA ASP A 90 -8.93 11.17 -6.19
C ASP A 90 -9.51 12.50 -6.63
N GLU A 91 -8.70 13.35 -7.26
CA GLU A 91 -9.16 14.60 -7.85
C GLU A 91 -10.18 14.37 -8.97
N LEU A 92 -9.95 13.38 -9.84
CA LEU A 92 -10.89 13.04 -10.90
C LEU A 92 -12.21 12.48 -10.35
N CYS A 93 -12.16 11.63 -9.33
CA CYS A 93 -13.36 11.12 -8.66
C CYS A 93 -14.08 12.22 -7.87
N ASP A 94 -13.35 13.11 -7.20
CA ASP A 94 -13.92 14.25 -6.47
C ASP A 94 -14.60 15.22 -7.43
N ALA A 95 -14.08 15.41 -8.64
CA ALA A 95 -14.70 16.24 -9.67
C ALA A 95 -15.86 15.49 -10.38
N GLY A 96 -15.76 14.16 -10.54
CA GLY A 96 -16.67 13.37 -11.37
C GLY A 96 -16.35 13.50 -12.86
N GLU A 97 -15.07 13.68 -13.20
CA GLU A 97 -14.60 13.99 -14.54
C GLU A 97 -14.13 12.75 -15.30
N ARG A 98 -14.08 12.84 -16.64
CA ARG A 98 -13.50 11.81 -17.53
C ARG A 98 -14.11 10.40 -17.34
N GLY A 99 -15.38 10.35 -16.93
CA GLY A 99 -16.11 9.09 -16.68
C GLY A 99 -15.80 8.45 -15.32
N PHE A 100 -14.98 9.07 -14.48
CA PHE A 100 -14.72 8.58 -13.12
C PHE A 100 -15.96 8.76 -12.23
N PRO A 101 -16.24 7.80 -11.33
CA PRO A 101 -17.38 7.89 -10.44
C PRO A 101 -17.20 9.08 -9.48
N LYS A 102 -18.28 9.85 -9.27
CA LYS A 102 -18.28 10.91 -8.27
C LYS A 102 -18.05 10.29 -6.88
N SER A 103 -17.05 10.79 -6.17
CA SER A 103 -16.65 10.23 -4.89
C SER A 103 -17.78 10.33 -3.85
N ARG A 104 -18.03 9.24 -3.13
CA ARG A 104 -19.03 9.18 -2.04
C ARG A 104 -18.55 9.88 -0.76
N TYR A 105 -17.24 10.00 -0.59
CA TYR A 105 -16.59 10.65 0.55
C TYR A 105 -15.20 11.16 0.16
N CYS A 106 -14.73 12.21 0.81
CA CYS A 106 -13.40 12.75 0.55
C CYS A 106 -12.33 11.87 1.22
N MET A 107 -11.36 11.37 0.45
CA MET A 107 -10.23 10.59 0.99
C MET A 107 -9.00 11.44 1.32
N ARG A 108 -8.96 12.70 0.85
CA ARG A 108 -7.90 13.68 1.15
C ARG A 108 -8.16 14.52 2.39
N GLY A 109 -9.41 14.76 2.75
CA GLY A 109 -9.83 15.72 3.77
C GLY A 109 -10.65 16.86 3.17
N LYS A 110 -11.72 17.26 3.87
CA LYS A 110 -12.71 18.23 3.36
C LYS A 110 -12.26 19.69 3.46
N ASP A 111 -11.32 19.96 4.36
CA ASP A 111 -10.80 21.30 4.67
C ASP A 111 -9.27 21.25 4.82
N ALA A 112 -8.64 22.42 4.95
CA ALA A 112 -7.18 22.51 5.02
C ALA A 112 -6.58 21.71 6.19
N LEU A 113 -7.23 21.73 7.36
CA LEU A 113 -6.75 21.04 8.56
C LEU A 113 -6.86 19.52 8.41
N SER A 114 -8.01 19.02 7.98
CA SER A 114 -8.23 17.59 7.73
C SER A 114 -7.33 17.05 6.61
N ARG A 115 -7.02 17.88 5.58
CA ARG A 115 -6.00 17.56 4.59
C ARG A 115 -4.61 17.45 5.20
N ALA A 116 -4.20 18.43 5.99
CA ALA A 116 -2.90 18.39 6.66
C ALA A 116 -2.76 17.15 7.57
N ARG A 117 -3.79 16.82 8.35
CA ARG A 117 -3.81 15.62 9.22
C ARG A 117 -3.79 14.31 8.44
N THR A 118 -4.48 14.25 7.29
CA THR A 118 -4.42 13.07 6.42
C THR A 118 -3.03 12.93 5.80
N THR A 119 -2.43 14.03 5.34
CA THR A 119 -1.06 14.04 4.82
C THR A 119 -0.04 13.65 5.88
N GLU A 120 -0.17 14.13 7.12
CA GLU A 120 0.68 13.76 8.25
C GLU A 120 0.70 12.23 8.45
N LEU A 121 -0.48 11.60 8.58
CA LEU A 121 -0.57 10.15 8.70
C LEU A 121 -0.01 9.44 7.46
N MET A 122 -0.27 9.97 6.26
CA MET A 122 0.18 9.37 5.00
C MET A 122 1.72 9.36 4.90
N CYS A 123 2.38 10.44 5.34
CA CYS A 123 3.85 10.50 5.39
C CYS A 123 4.42 9.44 6.34
N LEU A 124 3.86 9.32 7.55
CA LEU A 124 4.28 8.29 8.51
C LEU A 124 4.05 6.88 7.95
N ALA A 125 2.90 6.63 7.31
CA ALA A 125 2.56 5.34 6.74
C ALA A 125 3.46 4.96 5.54
N ASP A 126 3.82 5.92 4.70
CA ASP A 126 4.74 5.69 3.58
C ASP A 126 6.16 5.40 4.08
N GLU A 127 6.62 6.15 5.09
CA GLU A 127 7.92 5.93 5.75
C GLU A 127 8.05 4.50 6.28
N LEU A 128 6.99 3.92 6.86
CA LEU A 128 7.00 2.52 7.32
C LEU A 128 7.34 1.54 6.18
N THR A 129 6.71 1.73 5.01
CA THR A 129 6.93 0.84 3.86
C THR A 129 8.33 1.01 3.27
N ILE A 130 8.82 2.25 3.19
CA ILE A 130 10.17 2.54 2.70
C ILE A 130 11.22 1.97 3.67
N SER A 131 11.04 2.19 4.97
CA SER A 131 11.93 1.71 6.04
C SER A 131 11.92 0.19 6.19
N TRP A 132 10.93 -0.51 5.63
CA TRP A 132 10.94 -1.98 5.57
C TRP A 132 12.00 -2.53 4.60
N ASN A 133 12.44 -1.76 3.60
CA ASN A 133 13.44 -2.24 2.64
C ASN A 133 14.75 -2.70 3.29
N PRO A 134 15.41 -1.93 4.17
CA PRO A 134 16.61 -2.42 4.84
C PRO A 134 16.32 -3.60 5.79
N VAL A 135 15.14 -3.66 6.43
CA VAL A 135 14.73 -4.83 7.24
C VAL A 135 14.77 -6.12 6.41
N ARG A 136 14.05 -6.15 5.27
CA ARG A 136 14.05 -7.34 4.41
C ARG A 136 15.41 -7.63 3.78
N THR A 137 16.16 -6.59 3.43
CA THR A 137 17.47 -6.72 2.74
C THR A 137 18.49 -7.37 3.64
N PHE A 138 18.46 -7.07 4.93
CA PHE A 138 19.43 -7.54 5.91
C PHE A 138 18.98 -8.76 6.70
N GLY A 139 17.67 -8.95 6.88
CA GLY A 139 17.11 -9.89 7.85
C GLY A 139 16.47 -11.14 7.27
N THR A 140 16.28 -11.26 5.96
CA THR A 140 15.48 -12.34 5.36
C THR A 140 16.21 -13.10 4.26
N GLY A 141 15.74 -14.30 3.93
CA GLY A 141 16.29 -15.16 2.88
C GLY A 141 16.16 -14.60 1.46
N ILE A 142 15.35 -13.55 1.24
CA ILE A 142 15.27 -12.83 -0.03
C ILE A 142 16.18 -11.59 -0.07
N GLY A 143 16.84 -11.28 1.05
CA GLY A 143 17.78 -10.17 1.16
C GLY A 143 19.09 -10.45 0.43
N THR A 144 19.70 -9.38 -0.11
CA THR A 144 20.96 -9.48 -0.86
C THR A 144 22.20 -9.23 0.00
N MET A 145 22.03 -8.82 1.27
CA MET A 145 23.13 -8.42 2.15
C MET A 145 22.84 -8.88 3.59
N PRO A 146 23.12 -10.14 3.98
CA PRO A 146 22.72 -10.67 5.27
C PRO A 146 23.48 -10.01 6.42
N ILE A 147 22.83 -9.07 7.11
CA ILE A 147 23.35 -8.40 8.31
C ILE A 147 22.24 -8.40 9.37
N PRO A 148 21.97 -9.54 10.03
CA PRO A 148 20.77 -9.71 10.84
C PRO A 148 20.63 -8.68 11.98
N GLU A 149 21.74 -8.26 12.58
CA GLU A 149 21.75 -7.21 13.60
C GLU A 149 21.34 -5.83 13.05
N ALA A 150 21.72 -5.50 11.81
CA ALA A 150 21.24 -4.28 11.16
C ALA A 150 19.73 -4.37 10.89
N SER A 151 19.21 -5.54 10.51
CA SER A 151 17.76 -5.74 10.38
C SER A 151 17.02 -5.48 11.70
N LYS A 152 17.54 -5.97 12.83
CA LYS A 152 16.94 -5.75 14.15
C LYS A 152 16.92 -4.26 14.50
N GLU A 153 18.02 -3.55 14.23
CA GLU A 153 18.08 -2.10 14.47
C GLU A 153 17.08 -1.35 13.59
N MET A 154 16.93 -1.71 12.31
CA MET A 154 15.95 -1.08 11.42
C MET A 154 14.49 -1.28 11.86
N ILE A 155 14.17 -2.43 12.47
CA ILE A 155 12.84 -2.64 13.07
C ILE A 155 12.57 -1.63 14.20
N ARG A 156 13.58 -1.21 14.96
CA ARG A 156 13.41 -0.20 16.03
C ARG A 156 13.00 1.16 15.49
N TRP A 157 13.55 1.55 14.34
CA TRP A 157 13.13 2.76 13.64
C TRP A 157 11.68 2.69 13.17
N ILE A 158 11.24 1.53 12.68
CA ILE A 158 9.84 1.29 12.33
C ILE A 158 8.93 1.37 13.56
N HIS A 159 9.32 0.76 14.68
CA HIS A 159 8.56 0.84 15.94
C HIS A 159 8.40 2.27 16.45
N ARG A 160 9.39 3.14 16.23
CA ARG A 160 9.26 4.57 16.56
C ARG A 160 8.12 5.22 15.76
N THR A 161 8.08 5.02 14.45
CA THR A 161 7.01 5.56 13.60
C THR A 161 5.64 4.96 13.97
N LEU A 162 5.57 3.65 14.26
CA LEU A 162 4.36 3.00 14.76
C LEU A 162 3.91 3.58 16.11
N THR A 163 4.83 3.88 17.02
CA THR A 163 4.53 4.52 18.31
C THR A 163 3.88 5.90 18.12
N THR A 164 4.35 6.68 17.13
CA THR A 164 3.75 7.98 16.79
C THR A 164 2.31 7.80 16.29
N ILE A 165 2.08 6.85 15.38
CA ILE A 165 0.73 6.58 14.85
C ILE A 165 -0.20 6.03 15.94
N GLU A 166 0.28 5.12 16.78
CA GLU A 166 -0.46 4.55 17.91
C GLU A 166 -0.97 5.65 18.84
N ARG A 167 -0.09 6.59 19.22
CA ARG A 167 -0.48 7.76 20.03
C ARG A 167 -1.48 8.65 19.31
N TRP A 168 -1.33 8.82 18.00
CA TRP A 168 -2.30 9.57 17.17
C TRP A 168 -3.68 8.90 17.15
N PHE A 169 -3.74 7.58 17.29
CA PHE A 169 -4.96 6.78 17.32
C PHE A 169 -5.59 6.59 18.70
N LYS A 170 -4.95 7.04 19.79
CA LYS A 170 -5.35 6.75 21.18
C LYS A 170 -6.86 6.83 21.43
N ASP A 171 -7.49 7.93 21.00
CA ASP A 171 -8.91 8.21 21.26
C ASP A 171 -9.81 7.91 20.06
N ARG A 172 -9.31 7.19 19.06
CA ARG A 172 -10.01 6.96 17.79
C ARG A 172 -10.87 5.70 17.83
N ASP A 173 -12.12 5.81 17.40
CA ASP A 173 -13.00 4.65 17.15
C ASP A 173 -12.89 4.18 15.69
N PHE A 174 -12.61 2.89 15.51
CA PHE A 174 -12.50 2.23 14.21
C PHE A 174 -13.75 1.43 13.81
N ALA A 175 -14.79 1.35 14.64
CA ALA A 175 -16.01 0.63 14.28
C ALA A 175 -16.62 1.13 12.96
N SER A 176 -16.63 2.46 12.76
CA SER A 176 -17.12 3.10 11.53
C SER A 176 -16.31 2.78 10.27
N LEU A 177 -15.06 2.29 10.41
CA LEU A 177 -14.16 1.94 9.30
C LEU A 177 -14.40 0.54 8.72
N ARG A 178 -15.14 -0.32 9.44
CA ARG A 178 -15.46 -1.68 9.00
C ARG A 178 -16.26 -1.69 7.68
N ASP A 179 -16.32 -2.84 7.01
CA ASP A 179 -17.24 -3.01 5.87
C ASP A 179 -18.68 -2.74 6.32
N GLY A 180 -19.43 -1.97 5.53
CA GLY A 180 -20.77 -1.50 5.91
C GLY A 180 -20.80 -0.43 7.02
N GLY A 181 -19.64 0.03 7.51
CA GLY A 181 -19.55 1.14 8.45
C GLY A 181 -19.97 2.49 7.87
N THR A 182 -20.16 3.48 8.74
CA THR A 182 -20.70 4.80 8.39
C THR A 182 -19.70 5.73 7.70
N ARG A 183 -18.40 5.37 7.65
CA ARG A 183 -17.37 6.15 6.95
C ARG A 183 -16.55 5.30 6.00
N GLY A 184 -16.11 5.94 4.93
CA GLY A 184 -15.04 5.39 4.09
C GLY A 184 -13.64 5.62 4.70
N PRO A 185 -12.62 4.89 4.21
CA PRO A 185 -11.24 5.13 4.56
C PRO A 185 -10.74 6.42 3.92
N ASN A 186 -9.74 7.05 4.51
CA ASN A 186 -8.94 8.06 3.84
C ASN A 186 -7.71 7.41 3.14
N MET A 187 -6.97 8.19 2.34
CA MET A 187 -5.81 7.64 1.62
C MET A 187 -4.71 7.15 2.56
N ALA A 188 -4.47 7.86 3.67
CA ALA A 188 -3.44 7.50 4.64
C ALA A 188 -3.72 6.15 5.30
N GLU A 189 -4.99 5.85 5.57
CA GLU A 189 -5.44 4.56 6.10
C GLU A 189 -5.22 3.43 5.10
N ILE A 190 -5.44 3.65 3.80
CA ILE A 190 -5.12 2.65 2.77
C ILE A 190 -3.62 2.32 2.78
N VAL A 191 -2.76 3.35 2.87
CA VAL A 191 -1.30 3.19 2.91
C VAL A 191 -0.85 2.45 4.17
N LEU A 192 -1.38 2.83 5.34
CA LEU A 192 -1.06 2.19 6.62
C LEU A 192 -1.52 0.74 6.65
N TYR A 193 -2.77 0.48 6.26
CA TYR A 193 -3.31 -0.89 6.20
C TYR A 193 -2.45 -1.77 5.31
N GLN A 194 -2.09 -1.27 4.12
CA GLN A 194 -1.25 -2.02 3.20
C GLN A 194 0.09 -2.42 3.85
N PHE A 195 0.75 -1.53 4.59
CA PHE A 195 2.00 -1.85 5.27
C PHE A 195 1.82 -2.98 6.30
N LEU A 196 0.81 -2.86 7.17
CA LEU A 196 0.51 -3.86 8.20
C LEU A 196 0.14 -5.22 7.59
N GLU A 197 -0.69 -5.21 6.55
CA GLU A 197 -1.06 -6.42 5.79
C GLU A 197 0.17 -7.05 5.12
N PHE A 198 1.01 -6.25 4.44
CA PHE A 198 2.17 -6.75 3.71
C PHE A 198 3.22 -7.41 4.61
N THR A 199 3.53 -6.78 5.74
CA THR A 199 4.50 -7.34 6.70
C THR A 199 3.98 -8.63 7.34
N LYS A 200 2.68 -8.68 7.65
CA LYS A 200 2.04 -9.88 8.20
C LYS A 200 1.94 -11.02 7.19
N ASP A 201 1.37 -10.76 6.02
CA ASP A 201 1.08 -11.79 5.02
C ASP A 201 2.34 -12.27 4.30
N CYS A 202 3.23 -11.36 3.90
CA CYS A 202 4.40 -11.72 3.12
C CYS A 202 5.61 -12.12 3.97
N TYR A 203 5.76 -11.55 5.17
CA TYR A 203 6.93 -11.79 6.03
C TYR A 203 6.62 -12.51 7.33
N GLY A 204 5.34 -12.77 7.64
CA GLY A 204 4.95 -13.44 8.89
C GLY A 204 5.22 -12.60 10.15
N LYS A 205 5.52 -11.30 10.01
CA LYS A 205 5.74 -10.40 11.15
C LYS A 205 4.53 -9.49 11.31
N ASP A 206 3.79 -9.70 12.40
CA ASP A 206 2.66 -8.85 12.77
C ASP A 206 3.18 -7.58 13.44
N MET A 207 3.31 -6.50 12.67
CA MET A 207 3.86 -5.23 13.17
C MET A 207 2.95 -4.50 14.17
N THR A 208 1.75 -5.00 14.46
CA THR A 208 0.92 -4.47 15.58
C THR A 208 1.31 -5.08 16.92
N LYS A 209 2.17 -6.10 16.92
CA LYS A 209 2.70 -6.77 18.12
C LYS A 209 4.21 -6.57 18.11
N SER A 210 4.81 -6.09 19.20
CA SER A 210 6.28 -6.12 19.27
C SER A 210 6.76 -7.55 19.55
N SER A 211 8.02 -7.84 19.22
CA SER A 211 8.68 -8.96 19.87
C SER A 211 8.63 -8.72 21.38
N SER A 212 8.40 -9.76 22.17
CA SER A 212 8.25 -9.74 23.63
C SER A 212 9.46 -9.16 24.41
N GLN A 213 10.45 -8.63 23.72
CA GLN A 213 11.58 -7.92 24.29
C GLN A 213 11.24 -6.44 24.47
N LYS A 214 11.36 -5.96 25.71
CA LYS A 214 11.37 -4.52 26.03
C LYS A 214 12.53 -3.87 25.30
N VAL A 215 12.26 -3.20 24.18
CA VAL A 215 13.30 -2.53 23.41
C VAL A 215 13.42 -1.09 23.88
N ARG A 216 14.65 -0.65 24.16
CA ARG A 216 14.92 0.78 24.37
C ARG A 216 14.64 1.54 23.06
N ASP A 217 14.12 2.77 23.14
CA ASP A 217 14.09 3.70 21.99
C ASP A 217 15.50 3.78 21.34
N VAL A 218 15.57 4.10 20.04
CA VAL A 218 16.82 4.41 19.32
C VAL A 218 17.64 5.53 19.99
N TYR A 219 17.01 6.38 20.81
CA TYR A 219 17.67 7.37 21.66
C TYR A 219 17.92 6.90 23.11
N ALA A 220 17.82 5.60 23.39
CA ALA A 220 17.94 5.01 24.71
C ALA A 220 16.92 5.53 25.76
N ARG A 221 15.81 6.14 25.31
CA ARG A 221 14.75 6.67 26.19
C ARG A 221 13.69 5.62 26.48
N GLY A 222 13.67 5.11 27.71
CA GLY A 222 12.59 4.26 28.24
C GLY A 222 12.36 2.95 27.48
N GLU A 223 11.41 2.15 27.98
CA GLU A 223 10.91 0.96 27.29
C GLU A 223 9.76 1.38 26.36
N VAL A 224 9.83 0.99 25.09
CA VAL A 224 8.74 1.24 24.12
C VAL A 224 7.61 0.24 24.37
N ALA A 225 6.37 0.66 24.12
CA ALA A 225 5.18 -0.20 24.24
C ALA A 225 5.38 -1.52 23.49
N ALA A 226 5.16 -2.64 24.19
CA ALA A 226 5.33 -3.98 23.64
C ALA A 226 4.24 -4.37 22.62
N GLU A 227 3.21 -3.54 22.49
CA GLU A 227 2.05 -3.79 21.65
C GLU A 227 1.48 -2.46 21.16
N PHE A 228 0.85 -2.49 19.99
CA PHE A 228 0.16 -1.35 19.39
C PHE A 228 -1.34 -1.67 19.26
N PRO A 229 -2.10 -1.66 20.37
CA PRO A 229 -3.50 -2.11 20.38
C PRO A 229 -4.39 -1.29 19.45
N LYS A 230 -4.20 0.02 19.32
CA LYS A 230 -5.01 0.85 18.40
C LYS A 230 -4.68 0.56 16.95
N LEU A 231 -3.42 0.29 16.61
CA LEU A 231 -3.03 -0.21 15.29
C LEU A 231 -3.63 -1.58 15.00
N ALA A 232 -3.70 -2.48 15.99
CA ALA A 232 -4.38 -3.77 15.86
C ALA A 232 -5.89 -3.60 15.62
N GLU A 233 -6.56 -2.76 16.39
CA GLU A 233 -7.98 -2.42 16.18
C GLU A 233 -8.23 -1.81 14.80
N PHE A 234 -7.35 -0.91 14.36
CA PHE A 234 -7.39 -0.33 13.01
C PHE A 234 -7.27 -1.42 11.93
N PHE A 235 -6.26 -2.28 12.05
CA PHE A 235 -6.02 -3.38 11.10
C PHE A 235 -7.23 -4.31 11.04
N ASP A 236 -7.76 -4.70 12.20
CA ASP A 236 -8.90 -5.59 12.32
C ASP A 236 -10.21 -4.98 11.81
N ALA A 237 -10.37 -3.66 11.90
CA ALA A 237 -11.49 -2.96 11.28
C ALA A 237 -11.32 -2.89 9.76
N PHE A 238 -10.17 -2.42 9.27
CA PHE A 238 -9.94 -2.20 7.84
C PHE A 238 -9.95 -3.52 7.05
N LYS A 239 -9.38 -4.62 7.58
CA LYS A 239 -9.32 -5.91 6.88
C LYS A 239 -10.69 -6.49 6.52
N THR A 240 -11.76 -6.04 7.18
CA THR A 240 -13.13 -6.50 6.88
C THR A 240 -13.64 -5.97 5.54
N ARG A 241 -13.06 -4.88 5.03
CA ARG A 241 -13.53 -4.18 3.83
C ARG A 241 -13.33 -5.03 2.59
N LYS A 242 -14.33 -5.07 1.71
CA LYS A 242 -14.25 -5.82 0.44
C LYS A 242 -13.07 -5.42 -0.45
N SER A 243 -12.67 -4.15 -0.38
CA SER A 243 -11.50 -3.62 -1.10
C SER A 243 -10.18 -4.26 -0.68
N ALA A 244 -10.08 -4.66 0.59
CA ALA A 244 -8.89 -5.19 1.24
C ALA A 244 -8.69 -6.69 1.00
N ILE A 245 -9.71 -7.41 0.54
CA ILE A 245 -9.62 -8.86 0.25
C ILE A 245 -8.62 -9.09 -0.89
N ARG A 246 -7.69 -10.04 -0.72
CA ARG A 246 -6.77 -10.45 -1.79
C ARG A 246 -7.44 -11.44 -2.74
N ASP A 247 -7.23 -11.25 -4.03
CA ASP A 247 -7.69 -12.17 -5.08
C ASP A 247 -6.50 -12.97 -5.64
N VAL A 248 -6.42 -14.25 -5.28
CA VAL A 248 -5.37 -15.18 -5.73
C VAL A 248 -5.38 -15.29 -7.26
N THR A 249 -6.56 -15.29 -7.89
CA THR A 249 -6.70 -15.44 -9.35
C THR A 249 -6.16 -14.23 -10.11
N ARG A 250 -6.06 -13.08 -9.44
CA ARG A 250 -5.47 -11.83 -9.96
C ARG A 250 -3.99 -11.66 -9.60
N GLY A 251 -3.36 -12.68 -9.01
CA GLY A 251 -1.95 -12.63 -8.60
C GLY A 251 -1.69 -11.69 -7.41
N GLU A 252 -2.71 -11.43 -6.59
CA GLU A 252 -2.58 -10.57 -5.40
C GLU A 252 -1.95 -11.29 -4.21
N VAL A 253 -1.51 -12.53 -4.37
CA VAL A 253 -0.74 -13.28 -3.38
C VAL A 253 0.59 -13.68 -4.01
N ALA A 254 1.68 -13.51 -3.27
CA ALA A 254 3.01 -13.91 -3.72
C ALA A 254 3.09 -15.44 -3.87
N GLY A 255 3.89 -15.91 -4.82
CA GLY A 255 4.10 -17.35 -5.01
C GLY A 255 4.74 -18.00 -3.78
N GLU A 256 4.44 -19.28 -3.56
CA GLU A 256 4.86 -20.04 -2.36
C GLU A 256 6.39 -19.99 -2.15
N ARG A 257 7.17 -20.15 -3.22
CA ARG A 257 8.64 -20.07 -3.16
C ARG A 257 9.12 -18.69 -2.66
N THR A 258 8.50 -17.63 -3.16
CA THR A 258 8.83 -16.25 -2.77
C THR A 258 8.45 -16.00 -1.31
N LEU A 259 7.26 -16.45 -0.89
CA LEU A 259 6.81 -16.35 0.51
C LEU A 259 7.76 -17.09 1.46
N LYS A 260 8.14 -18.34 1.13
CA LYS A 260 9.12 -19.11 1.91
C LYS A 260 10.45 -18.37 2.08
N ALA A 261 10.93 -17.70 1.02
CA ALA A 261 12.16 -16.91 1.10
C ALA A 261 12.00 -15.63 1.94
N MET A 262 10.86 -14.95 1.83
CA MET A 262 10.54 -13.75 2.63
C MET A 262 10.37 -14.06 4.11
N GLN A 263 9.78 -15.21 4.44
CA GLN A 263 9.51 -15.65 5.81
C GLN A 263 10.71 -16.36 6.47
N LYS A 264 11.77 -16.66 5.72
CA LYS A 264 13.03 -17.18 6.28
C LYS A 264 13.82 -16.03 6.91
N TRP A 265 13.62 -15.80 8.20
CA TRP A 265 14.40 -14.81 8.97
C TRP A 265 15.79 -15.34 9.33
N LEU A 266 16.79 -14.46 9.31
CA LEU A 266 18.20 -14.80 9.53
C LEU A 266 18.69 -14.56 10.97
N TRP A 267 17.77 -14.21 11.86
CA TRP A 267 18.03 -13.95 13.28
C TRP A 267 17.04 -14.62 14.24
N ASP A 268 16.18 -15.49 13.70
CA ASP A 268 15.27 -16.35 14.47
C ASP A 268 15.92 -17.73 14.68
#